data_AF-A0A1T4R6Q1-F1
#
_entry.id   AF-A0A1T4R6Q1-F1
#
_cell.length_a   1.000
_cell.length_b   1.000
_cell.length_c   1.000
_cell.angle_alpha   90.00
_cell.angle_beta   90.00
_cell.angle_gamma   90.00
#
_symmetry.space_group_name_H-M   'P 1'
#
loop_
_entity.id
_entity.type
_entity.pdbx_description
1 polymer ?
#
loop_
_entity_poly.entity_id
_entity_poly.type
_entity_poly.pdbx_seq_one_letter_code
_entity_poly.pdbx_strand_id
1 'polypeptide(L)'
;MADLAYDDGCSIFEYMYRDAGNWKTHGALLLSGAPLESAVRECLEWGDQFVAEQVGVPSLCPEHFAATGEGPSDLDHAYHEFVALRSASVEEVESLPVAGALSDLVKLMLAAKGRWDVRLSPNCE
;
A
#
# COMPACT_ATOMS: atom_id res chain seq x y z
N MET A 1 1.05 -25.30 -21.13
CA MET A 1 1.43 -24.21 -20.21
C MET A 1 0.97 -22.93 -20.86
N ALA A 2 -0.06 -22.29 -20.29
CA ALA A 2 -0.62 -21.07 -20.87
C ALA A 2 0.34 -19.91 -20.59
N ASP A 3 0.74 -19.24 -21.66
CA ASP A 3 1.56 -18.04 -21.66
C ASP A 3 0.67 -16.89 -21.16
N LEU A 4 0.89 -16.44 -19.93
CA LEU A 4 0.21 -15.27 -19.37
C LEU A 4 0.98 -14.04 -19.82
N ALA A 5 0.55 -13.46 -20.94
CA ALA A 5 0.95 -12.12 -21.34
C ALA A 5 0.37 -11.10 -20.33
N TYR A 6 1.17 -10.75 -19.32
CA TYR A 6 1.12 -9.51 -18.56
C TYR A 6 2.30 -8.67 -19.11
N ASP A 7 2.29 -7.38 -19.44
CA ASP A 7 1.42 -6.24 -19.17
C ASP A 7 1.96 -5.06 -20.03
N ASP A 8 1.14 -4.42 -20.86
CA ASP A 8 1.51 -3.14 -21.53
C ASP A 8 0.97 -1.93 -20.75
N GLY A 9 1.07 -1.94 -19.41
CA GLY A 9 0.47 -0.90 -18.57
C GLY A 9 1.19 -0.68 -17.24
N CYS A 10 0.93 0.47 -16.63
CA CYS A 10 1.30 0.77 -15.25
C CYS A 10 0.04 1.03 -14.42
N SER A 11 0.12 0.77 -13.13
CA SER A 11 -0.94 1.00 -12.15
C SER A 11 -0.48 1.96 -11.06
N ILE A 12 -1.44 2.69 -10.49
CA ILE A 12 -1.25 3.43 -9.25
C ILE A 12 -1.88 2.63 -8.11
N PHE A 13 -1.07 2.25 -7.13
CA PHE A 13 -1.52 1.72 -5.85
C PHE A 13 -1.64 2.87 -4.85
N GLU A 14 -2.87 3.23 -4.51
CA GLU A 14 -3.21 4.31 -3.56
C GLU A 14 -3.54 3.71 -2.20
N TYR A 15 -2.96 4.32 -1.16
CA TYR A 15 -3.15 3.89 0.22
C TYR A 15 -3.06 5.10 1.15
N MET A 16 -3.44 4.91 2.41
CA MET A 16 -3.30 5.96 3.42
C MET A 16 -2.96 5.38 4.78
N TYR A 17 -2.38 6.23 5.62
CA TYR A 17 -2.32 6.02 7.05
C TYR A 17 -3.35 6.93 7.71
N ARG A 18 -4.11 6.37 8.66
CA ARG A 18 -5.14 7.08 9.39
C ARG A 18 -5.04 6.75 10.87
N ASP A 19 -4.94 7.76 11.72
CA ASP A 19 -4.97 7.57 13.17
C ASP A 19 -6.42 7.45 13.69
N ALA A 20 -6.56 7.15 14.99
CA ALA A 20 -7.85 7.14 15.68
C ALA A 20 -8.47 8.56 15.82
N GLY A 21 -7.67 9.61 15.64
CA GLY A 21 -8.10 11.00 15.52
C GLY A 21 -8.71 11.36 14.15
N ASN A 22 -8.68 10.44 13.18
CA ASN A 22 -9.12 10.59 11.80
C ASN A 22 -8.29 11.59 10.95
N TRP A 23 -7.05 11.86 11.36
CA TRP A 23 -6.03 12.49 10.52
C TRP A 23 -5.54 11.49 9.47
N LYS A 24 -5.27 11.97 8.25
CA LYS A 24 -4.94 11.12 7.11
C LYS A 24 -3.67 11.60 6.41
N THR A 25 -2.77 10.66 6.17
CA THR A 25 -1.62 10.84 5.28
C THR A 25 -1.78 9.90 4.10
N HIS A 26 -1.72 10.43 2.88
CA HIS A 26 -1.94 9.67 1.65
C HIS A 26 -0.63 9.29 0.98
N GLY A 27 -0.60 8.10 0.38
CA GLY A 27 0.52 7.60 -0.40
C GLY A 27 0.06 7.00 -1.73
N ALA A 28 0.96 7.00 -2.70
CA ALA A 28 0.75 6.39 -4.01
C ALA A 28 2.05 5.78 -4.54
N LEU A 29 1.96 4.65 -5.22
CA LEU A 29 3.07 4.01 -5.92
C LEU A 29 2.71 3.75 -7.38
N LEU A 30 3.60 4.15 -8.31
CA LEU A 30 3.55 3.70 -9.69
C LEU A 30 4.17 2.29 -9.78
N LEU A 31 3.39 1.32 -10.24
CA LEU A 31 3.79 -0.07 -10.39
C LEU A 31 3.70 -0.49 -11.85
N SER A 32 4.65 -1.29 -12.33
CA SER A 32 4.51 -1.93 -13.63
C SER A 32 3.48 -3.06 -13.53
N GLY A 33 2.53 -3.02 -14.46
CA GLY A 33 1.47 -4.00 -14.57
C GLY A 33 0.07 -3.40 -14.61
N ALA A 34 -0.88 -4.10 -15.22
CA ALA A 34 -2.27 -3.70 -15.29
C ALA A 34 -3.00 -4.01 -13.97
N PRO A 35 -3.93 -3.14 -13.55
CA PRO A 35 -4.52 -3.24 -12.23
C PRO A 35 -5.41 -4.48 -12.10
N LEU A 36 -5.20 -5.26 -11.04
CA LEU A 36 -6.08 -6.34 -10.63
C LEU A 36 -6.49 -6.15 -9.16
N GLU A 37 -7.38 -5.19 -8.94
CA GLU A 37 -7.76 -4.73 -7.60
C GLU A 37 -8.34 -5.84 -6.71
N SER A 38 -9.08 -6.80 -7.30
CA SER A 38 -9.64 -7.92 -6.56
C SER A 38 -8.57 -8.77 -5.86
N ALA A 39 -7.40 -8.96 -6.49
CA ALA A 39 -6.31 -9.73 -5.90
C ALA A 39 -5.73 -9.06 -4.66
N VAL A 40 -5.71 -7.72 -4.63
CA VAL A 40 -5.33 -6.93 -3.45
C VAL A 40 -6.41 -7.03 -2.38
N ARG A 41 -7.67 -6.71 -2.72
CA ARG A 41 -8.80 -6.64 -1.77
C ARG A 41 -9.03 -7.95 -1.02
N GLU A 42 -8.83 -9.08 -1.67
CA GLU A 42 -8.97 -10.39 -1.03
C GLU A 42 -7.92 -10.67 0.05
N CYS A 43 -6.84 -9.89 0.15
CA CYS A 43 -5.76 -10.08 1.12
C CYS A 43 -5.86 -9.20 2.36
N LEU A 44 -6.67 -8.14 2.31
CA LEU A 44 -6.73 -7.09 3.33
C LEU A 44 -7.37 -7.60 4.63
N GLU A 45 -6.85 -7.13 5.75
CA GLU A 45 -7.47 -7.30 7.05
C GLU A 45 -8.70 -6.40 7.17
N TRP A 46 -9.79 -6.93 7.73
CA TRP A 46 -11.07 -6.22 7.90
C TRP A 46 -11.62 -5.51 6.64
N GLY A 47 -11.14 -5.87 5.45
CA GLY A 47 -11.63 -5.39 4.15
C GLY A 47 -10.79 -4.30 3.49
N ASP A 48 -9.97 -3.56 4.25
CA ASP A 48 -9.14 -2.48 3.71
C ASP A 48 -7.74 -2.35 4.34
N GLN A 49 -7.44 -3.03 5.45
CA GLN A 49 -6.20 -2.80 6.20
C GLN A 49 -5.05 -3.74 5.80
N PHE A 50 -3.82 -3.24 5.91
CA PHE A 50 -2.60 -4.01 5.69
C PHE A 50 -1.40 -3.40 6.44
N VAL A 51 -0.32 -4.16 6.62
CA VAL A 51 0.95 -3.65 7.16
C VAL A 51 1.88 -3.34 5.99
N ALA A 52 2.15 -2.06 5.72
CA ALA A 52 2.89 -1.62 4.54
C ALA A 52 4.29 -2.25 4.45
N GLU A 53 4.99 -2.32 5.57
CA GLU A 53 6.36 -2.80 5.67
C GLU A 53 6.47 -4.28 5.33
N GLN A 54 5.43 -5.07 5.62
CA GLN A 54 5.40 -6.49 5.33
C GLN A 54 5.33 -6.79 3.82
N VAL A 55 4.83 -5.83 3.03
CA VAL A 55 4.63 -5.97 1.57
C VAL A 55 5.53 -5.04 0.77
N GLY A 56 6.53 -4.42 1.41
CA GLY A 56 7.51 -3.55 0.75
C GLY A 56 6.94 -2.21 0.28
N VAL A 57 5.78 -1.80 0.79
CA VAL A 57 5.22 -0.46 0.58
C VAL A 57 5.82 0.50 1.61
N PRO A 58 6.18 1.74 1.25
CA PRO A 58 6.69 2.71 2.21
C PRO A 58 5.71 2.97 3.35
N SER A 59 6.23 3.08 4.57
CA SER A 59 5.43 3.54 5.70
C SER A 59 5.09 5.01 5.58
N LEU A 60 3.82 5.37 5.75
CA LEU A 60 3.40 6.76 5.87
C LEU A 60 3.47 7.31 7.30
N CYS A 61 3.77 6.48 8.31
CA CYS A 61 3.84 6.93 9.70
C CYS A 61 4.86 8.05 9.91
N PRO A 62 6.11 8.00 9.37
CA PRO A 62 7.08 9.07 9.56
C PRO A 62 6.61 10.42 9.02
N GLU A 63 5.95 10.42 7.85
CA GLU A 63 5.36 11.63 7.27
C GLU A 63 4.17 12.12 8.10
N HIS A 64 3.33 11.20 8.58
CA HIS A 64 2.20 11.51 9.45
C HIS A 64 2.65 12.23 10.73
N PHE A 65 3.61 11.66 11.46
CA PHE A 65 4.14 12.22 12.70
C PHE A 65 4.80 13.59 12.48
N ALA A 66 5.53 13.74 11.38
CA ALA A 66 6.13 15.02 11.02
C ALA A 66 5.06 16.10 10.75
N ALA A 67 3.91 15.71 10.16
CA ALA A 67 2.82 16.63 9.83
C ALA A 67 1.96 17.02 11.04
N THR A 68 1.71 16.09 11.98
CA THR A 68 0.96 16.39 13.20
C THR A 68 1.80 17.14 14.23
N GLY A 69 3.13 17.06 14.14
CA GLY A 69 4.06 17.62 15.13
C GLY A 69 4.09 16.82 16.42
N GLU A 70 3.42 15.67 16.44
CA GLU A 70 3.36 14.73 17.54
C GLU A 70 4.09 13.46 17.09
N GLY A 71 4.92 12.90 17.97
CA GLY A 71 5.45 11.56 17.75
C GLY A 71 4.32 10.52 17.82
N PRO A 72 4.66 9.23 17.76
CA PRO A 72 3.68 8.17 17.95
C PRO A 72 2.87 8.38 19.24
N SER A 73 1.56 8.18 19.16
CA SER A 73 0.60 8.37 20.25
C SER A 73 -0.33 7.17 20.42
N ASP A 74 -1.13 7.16 21.48
CA ASP A 74 -2.17 6.12 21.69
C ASP A 74 -3.26 6.13 20.60
N LEU A 75 -3.28 7.13 19.70
CA LEU A 75 -4.18 7.18 18.55
C LEU A 75 -3.62 6.46 17.33
N ASP A 76 -2.32 6.19 17.31
CA ASP A 76 -1.63 5.60 16.18
C ASP A 76 -1.72 4.08 16.22
N HIS A 77 -1.69 3.42 15.06
CA HIS A 77 -1.69 1.96 14.96
C HIS A 77 -0.80 1.44 13.84
N ALA A 78 -0.57 0.13 13.77
CA ALA A 78 0.38 -0.44 12.80
C ALA A 78 -0.11 -0.47 11.35
N TYR A 79 -1.42 -0.31 11.11
CA TYR A 79 -2.04 -0.55 9.81
C TYR A 79 -2.09 0.68 8.90
N HIS A 80 -1.96 0.43 7.61
CA HIS A 80 -2.36 1.30 6.52
C HIS A 80 -3.67 0.81 5.91
N GLU A 81 -4.38 1.71 5.25
CA GLU A 81 -5.64 1.44 4.55
C GLU A 81 -5.42 1.50 3.04
N PHE A 82 -5.87 0.48 2.34
CA PHE A 82 -5.94 0.45 0.89
C PHE A 82 -7.04 1.39 0.39
N VAL A 83 -6.71 2.23 -0.59
CA VAL A 83 -7.66 3.16 -1.18
C VAL A 83 -8.13 2.65 -2.55
N ALA A 84 -7.19 2.46 -3.49
CA ALA A 84 -7.51 2.06 -4.86
C ALA A 84 -6.31 1.41 -5.58
N LEU A 85 -6.60 0.58 -6.59
CA LEU A 85 -5.63 0.12 -7.56
C LEU A 85 -6.17 0.38 -8.96
N ARG A 86 -5.66 1.44 -9.60
CA ARG A 86 -6.17 1.93 -10.89
C ARG A 86 -5.08 1.98 -11.94
N SER A 87 -5.45 2.11 -13.21
CA SER A 87 -4.49 2.40 -14.27
C SER A 87 -3.84 3.77 -14.03
N ALA A 88 -2.54 3.84 -14.31
CA ALA A 88 -1.82 5.12 -14.33
C ALA A 88 -2.20 5.95 -15.55
N SER A 89 -2.29 7.26 -15.38
CA SER A 89 -2.38 8.21 -16.49
C SER A 89 -1.04 8.35 -17.21
N VAL A 90 -1.06 8.89 -18.44
CA VAL A 90 0.16 9.15 -19.20
C VAL A 90 1.10 10.09 -18.43
N GLU A 91 0.56 11.14 -17.82
CA GLU A 91 1.35 12.11 -17.03
C GLU A 91 2.01 11.43 -15.81
N GLU A 92 1.31 10.55 -15.10
CA GLU A 92 1.88 9.81 -13.97
C GLU A 92 2.99 8.85 -14.43
N VAL A 93 2.82 8.17 -15.57
CA VAL A 93 3.84 7.29 -16.14
C VAL A 93 5.09 8.06 -16.56
N GLU A 94 4.94 9.29 -17.06
CA GLU A 94 6.05 10.14 -17.47
C GLU A 94 6.76 10.83 -16.29
N SER A 95 6.04 11.10 -15.20
CA SER A 95 6.53 11.93 -14.08
C SER A 95 6.98 11.15 -12.84
N LEU A 96 6.48 9.92 -12.62
CA LEU A 96 6.78 9.13 -11.44
C LEU A 96 7.78 8.00 -11.74
N PRO A 97 8.71 7.72 -10.83
CA PRO A 97 9.53 6.53 -10.95
C PRO A 97 8.69 5.27 -10.69
N VAL A 98 8.90 4.24 -11.51
CA VAL A 98 8.30 2.92 -11.27
C VAL A 98 8.93 2.32 -10.00
N ALA A 99 8.09 2.06 -8.99
CA ALA A 99 8.52 1.55 -7.68
C ALA A 99 8.77 0.03 -7.69
N GLY A 100 8.16 -0.71 -8.62
CA GLY A 100 8.31 -2.15 -8.73
C GLY A 100 7.20 -2.78 -9.59
N ALA A 101 7.16 -4.11 -9.64
CA ALA A 101 6.12 -4.83 -10.35
C ALA A 101 4.89 -5.05 -9.46
N LEU A 102 3.69 -4.82 -10.00
CA LEU A 102 2.43 -5.12 -9.32
C LEU A 102 2.33 -6.60 -8.93
N SER A 103 2.83 -7.49 -9.79
CA SER A 103 2.84 -8.92 -9.50
C SER A 103 3.66 -9.29 -8.25
N ASP A 104 4.70 -8.53 -7.93
CA ASP A 104 5.50 -8.76 -6.72
C ASP A 104 4.78 -8.26 -5.47
N LEU A 105 4.14 -7.09 -5.54
CA LEU A 105 3.26 -6.61 -4.48
C LEU A 105 2.15 -7.63 -4.17
N VAL A 106 1.45 -8.12 -5.20
CA VAL A 106 0.37 -9.10 -5.05
C VAL A 106 0.88 -10.41 -4.44
N LYS A 107 2.07 -10.90 -4.83
CA LYS A 107 2.68 -12.09 -4.21
C LYS A 107 2.91 -11.89 -2.72
N LEU A 108 3.42 -10.72 -2.31
CA LEU A 108 3.66 -10.40 -0.91
C LEU A 108 2.35 -10.27 -0.13
N MET A 109 1.33 -9.62 -0.69
CA MET A 109 0.01 -9.53 -0.08
C MET A 109 -0.64 -10.90 0.11
N LEU A 110 -0.57 -11.78 -0.89
CA LEU A 110 -1.06 -13.16 -0.78
C LEU A 110 -0.32 -13.95 0.30
N ALA A 111 0.98 -13.71 0.46
CA ALA A 111 1.78 -14.31 1.52
C ALA A 111 1.43 -13.75 2.91
N ALA A 112 0.99 -12.48 3.00
CA ALA A 112 0.61 -11.82 4.25
C ALA A 112 -0.85 -12.05 4.66
N LYS A 113 -1.73 -12.43 3.72
CA LYS A 113 -3.17 -12.67 3.95
C LYS A 113 -3.42 -13.54 5.19
N GLY A 114 -4.17 -12.99 6.14
CA GLY A 114 -4.54 -13.63 7.42
C GLY A 114 -3.38 -13.78 8.42
N ARG A 115 -2.25 -13.12 8.18
CA ARG A 115 -1.03 -13.17 9.02
C ARG A 115 -0.25 -11.86 8.98
N TRP A 116 -0.98 -10.74 9.05
CA TRP A 116 -0.38 -9.42 9.15
C TRP A 116 0.44 -9.29 10.44
N ASP A 117 1.71 -8.96 10.31
CA ASP A 117 2.66 -8.83 11.42
C ASP A 117 2.87 -7.36 11.75
N VAL A 118 2.05 -6.86 12.68
CA VAL A 118 2.06 -5.47 13.14
C VAL A 118 3.42 -5.03 13.68
N ARG A 119 4.27 -5.96 14.15
CA ARG A 119 5.60 -5.66 14.72
C ARG A 119 6.60 -5.14 13.68
N LEU A 120 6.27 -5.24 12.39
CA LEU A 120 7.07 -4.68 11.31
C LEU A 120 6.81 -3.18 11.12
N SER A 121 5.70 -2.66 11.64
CA SER A 121 5.37 -1.25 11.59
C SER A 121 6.28 -0.44 12.53
N PRO A 122 6.68 0.79 12.14
CA PRO A 122 7.32 1.73 13.06
C PRO A 122 6.40 2.15 14.21
N ASN A 123 5.10 1.86 14.11
CA ASN A 123 4.12 2.11 15.16
C ASN A 123 3.40 0.81 15.57
N CYS A 124 4.13 -0.05 16.26
CA CYS A 124 3.67 -1.39 16.64
C CYS A 124 3.37 -1.57 18.13
N GLU A 125 3.48 -0.50 18.92
CA GLU A 125 3.21 -0.49 20.36
C GLU A 125 1.74 -0.26 20.69
#